data_AF-A0A535LK01-F1
#
_entry.id   AF-A0A535LK01-F1
#
_cell.length_a   1.000
_cell.length_b   1.000
_cell.length_c   1.000
_cell.angle_alpha   90.00
_cell.angle_beta   90.00
_cell.angle_gamma   90.00
#
_symmetry.space_group_name_H-M   'P 1'
#
loop_
_entity.id
_entity.type
_entity.pdbx_description
1 polymer ?
#
loop_
_entity_poly.entity_id
_entity_poly.type
_entity_poly.pdbx_seq_one_letter_code
_entity_poly.pdbx_strand_id
1 'polypeptide(L)'
;MKPLDRPEPGFHLSAFAASQNRDDREPRPVSGSSSPGNPVRAPGAVRLAHESVVSTWLRLPPTVRGYGLPIGASLLVAAVVAVVEPGFYRPANLHVVMQQYAVLGLVTLGQVLVLLVSGIDLSVGAVMNAALITIALMNHYNENLLLLSLVLCILIGAGVGVTNGLLVSLRNVPPFAATLGMTACVQGAILVYTKGIPAGNIPTALRPIALDGIGIVPFSLLICLAIGLMVIVFLSRGSYGRTIYAVGRSPEVARRVGISTTAVRVSAYMLCGVFAALAGIILSAYVGYVDPAIGGTYNLQSIAAAVVGGVSFIGGEGKPAGALIGALFLLTVLNVTTLSSLNPFTQLIVQGVVMLVAVSLFHLIKRGSFA
;
A
#
# COMPACT_ATOMS: atom_id res chain seq x y z
N MET A 1 -41.43 9.09 46.01
CA MET A 1 -41.21 10.35 46.76
C MET A 1 -40.53 11.36 45.84
N LYS A 2 -40.93 12.63 45.97
CA LYS A 2 -40.73 13.79 45.07
C LYS A 2 -39.25 14.24 44.87
N PRO A 3 -39.00 15.15 43.89
CA PRO A 3 -37.71 15.47 43.21
C PRO A 3 -37.08 16.79 43.71
N LEU A 4 -36.06 17.33 43.01
CA LEU A 4 -35.69 18.77 42.83
C LEU A 4 -34.44 18.84 41.90
N ASP A 5 -34.48 19.39 40.68
CA ASP A 5 -34.38 20.80 40.22
C ASP A 5 -32.97 21.46 40.26
N ARG A 6 -32.38 21.62 39.05
CA ARG A 6 -31.64 22.76 38.37
C ARG A 6 -31.09 23.97 39.18
N PRO A 7 -30.39 24.98 38.57
CA PRO A 7 -29.22 25.02 37.63
C PRO A 7 -28.18 26.18 37.91
N GLU A 8 -27.01 26.18 37.21
CA GLU A 8 -26.16 27.34 36.74
C GLU A 8 -25.58 28.38 37.78
N PRO A 9 -24.71 29.38 37.46
CA PRO A 9 -23.90 29.71 36.25
C PRO A 9 -22.42 30.17 36.47
N GLY A 10 -21.66 30.28 35.38
CA GLY A 10 -20.87 31.48 35.01
C GLY A 10 -19.46 31.73 35.59
N PHE A 11 -18.46 31.92 34.72
CA PHE A 11 -17.47 33.01 34.89
C PHE A 11 -16.86 33.45 33.55
N HIS A 12 -16.84 34.76 33.34
CA HIS A 12 -16.48 35.51 32.15
C HIS A 12 -14.99 35.88 32.09
N LEU A 13 -14.46 35.87 30.86
CA LEU A 13 -13.58 36.85 30.20
C LEU A 13 -12.47 37.62 30.95
N SER A 14 -11.28 37.50 30.34
CA SER A 14 -10.41 38.60 29.85
C SER A 14 -9.36 39.26 30.73
N ALA A 15 -8.24 39.57 30.04
CA ALA A 15 -7.18 40.53 30.32
C ALA A 15 -6.05 40.09 31.27
N PHE A 16 -4.89 39.80 30.70
CA PHE A 16 -3.62 40.38 31.16
C PHE A 16 -2.64 40.47 29.99
N ALA A 17 -2.42 41.70 29.53
CA ALA A 17 -1.35 42.08 28.62
C ALA A 17 -0.21 42.74 29.42
N ALA A 18 1.00 42.57 28.88
CA ALA A 18 2.23 43.35 29.11
C ALA A 18 3.00 43.14 30.45
N SER A 19 4.21 42.59 30.36
CA SER A 19 5.45 43.38 30.40
C SER A 19 6.73 42.52 30.45
N GLN A 20 7.84 43.11 29.97
CA GLN A 20 9.27 42.79 30.23
C GLN A 20 10.05 41.96 29.19
N ASN A 21 10.40 42.63 28.09
CA ASN A 21 11.74 43.08 27.67
C ASN A 21 13.01 42.26 28.06
N ARG A 22 13.80 41.94 27.01
CA ARG A 22 15.28 41.87 26.90
C ARG A 22 16.06 40.80 27.66
N ASP A 23 16.62 39.85 26.91
CA ASP A 23 18.06 39.56 26.99
C ASP A 23 18.56 38.96 25.67
N ASP A 24 19.12 39.82 24.82
CA ASP A 24 19.94 39.45 23.67
C ASP A 24 21.34 39.09 24.17
N ARG A 25 21.72 37.81 24.07
CA ARG A 25 23.12 37.38 24.22
C ARG A 25 23.50 36.43 23.09
N GLU A 26 24.21 36.98 22.11
CA GLU A 26 24.94 36.22 21.10
C GLU A 26 26.00 35.32 21.75
N PRO A 27 26.18 34.06 21.28
CA PRO A 27 27.26 33.21 21.75
C PRO A 27 28.60 33.63 21.13
N ARG A 28 29.56 34.00 21.99
CA ARG A 28 30.95 34.32 21.61
C ARG A 28 31.68 33.07 21.09
N PRO A 29 32.59 33.19 20.09
CA PRO A 29 33.40 32.08 19.60
C PRO A 29 34.50 31.73 20.61
N VAL A 30 34.56 30.46 21.02
CA VAL A 30 35.61 29.91 21.88
C VAL A 30 36.85 29.65 21.02
N SER A 31 37.88 30.48 21.19
CA SER A 31 39.24 30.22 20.68
C SER A 31 39.98 29.29 21.65
N GLY A 32 40.30 28.06 21.23
CA GLY A 32 40.99 27.07 22.05
C GLY A 32 41.93 26.18 21.24
N SER A 33 43.21 26.56 21.23
CA SER A 33 44.45 25.75 21.13
C SER A 33 44.42 24.40 20.40
N SER A 34 45.08 24.36 19.24
CA SER A 34 45.57 23.13 18.60
C SER A 34 46.71 22.51 19.43
N SER A 35 46.49 21.30 19.96
CA SER A 35 47.55 20.42 20.48
C SER A 35 47.80 19.28 19.48
N PRO A 36 49.06 19.00 19.07
CA PRO A 36 49.35 17.96 18.09
C PRO A 36 49.49 16.59 18.75
N GLY A 37 48.81 15.58 18.19
CA GLY A 37 49.22 14.18 18.32
C GLY A 37 48.30 13.26 19.12
N ASN A 38 47.40 12.57 18.41
CA ASN A 38 47.34 11.11 18.45
C ASN A 38 46.64 10.61 17.17
N PRO A 39 47.28 9.85 16.28
CA PRO A 39 46.56 9.28 15.15
C PRO A 39 45.59 8.22 15.68
N VAL A 40 44.31 8.59 15.77
CA VAL A 40 43.23 7.62 15.99
C VAL A 40 43.31 6.62 14.85
N ARG A 41 43.71 5.39 15.18
CA ARG A 41 43.82 4.25 14.27
C ARG A 41 42.44 4.01 13.65
N ALA A 42 42.22 4.51 12.44
CA ALA A 42 40.96 4.30 11.74
C ALA A 42 40.78 2.79 11.48
N PRO A 43 39.60 2.20 11.72
CA PRO A 43 39.31 0.82 11.32
C PRO A 43 39.21 0.76 9.78
N GLY A 44 40.37 0.66 9.12
CA GLY A 44 40.50 0.73 7.66
C GLY A 44 39.78 -0.40 6.91
N ALA A 45 39.60 -1.56 7.53
CA ALA A 45 38.99 -2.72 6.87
C ALA A 45 37.49 -2.52 6.54
N VAL A 46 36.73 -1.86 7.42
CA VAL A 46 35.29 -1.61 7.20
C VAL A 46 35.07 -0.50 6.17
N ARG A 47 35.94 0.51 6.16
CA ARG A 47 35.85 1.65 5.24
C ARG A 47 36.16 1.26 3.79
N LEU A 48 37.17 0.40 3.59
CA LEU A 48 37.58 -0.07 2.26
C LEU A 48 36.54 -1.01 1.63
N ALA A 49 35.87 -1.86 2.41
CA ALA A 49 34.78 -2.70 1.92
C ALA A 49 33.54 -1.88 1.55
N HIS A 50 33.23 -0.82 2.31
CA HIS A 50 32.14 0.10 1.98
C HIS A 50 32.40 0.86 0.68
N GLU A 51 33.63 1.35 0.47
CA GLU A 51 34.02 2.07 -0.75
C GLU A 51 34.06 1.15 -1.99
N SER A 52 34.47 -0.11 -1.87
CA SER A 52 34.52 -1.06 -3.00
C SER A 52 33.13 -1.49 -3.47
N VAL A 53 32.20 -1.67 -2.54
CA VAL A 53 30.82 -2.06 -2.83
C VAL A 53 30.09 -0.88 -3.46
N VAL A 54 30.12 0.31 -2.84
CA VAL A 54 29.45 1.52 -3.34
C VAL A 54 29.95 1.94 -4.72
N SER A 55 31.28 1.88 -4.96
CA SER A 55 31.86 2.22 -6.27
C SER A 55 31.51 1.22 -7.38
N THR A 56 31.27 -0.05 -7.05
CA THR A 56 30.81 -1.07 -8.01
C THR A 56 29.32 -0.87 -8.34
N TRP A 57 28.49 -0.53 -7.36
CA TRP A 57 27.07 -0.22 -7.56
C TRP A 57 26.83 1.03 -8.40
N LEU A 58 27.65 2.07 -8.24
CA LEU A 58 27.57 3.30 -9.02
C LEU A 58 27.92 3.11 -10.52
N ARG A 59 28.61 2.01 -10.86
CA ARG A 59 28.97 1.65 -12.25
C ARG A 59 27.87 0.89 -13.00
N LEU A 60 26.82 0.43 -12.31
CA LEU A 60 25.73 -0.30 -12.93
C LEU A 60 24.78 0.65 -13.70
N PRO A 61 24.13 0.18 -14.78
CA PRO A 61 23.15 0.97 -15.50
C PRO A 61 22.04 1.46 -14.56
N PRO A 62 21.49 2.67 -14.75
CA PRO A 62 20.47 3.24 -13.87
C PRO A 62 19.20 2.37 -13.74
N THR A 63 18.90 1.54 -14.75
CA THR A 63 17.82 0.54 -14.71
C THR A 63 18.11 -0.58 -13.71
N VAL A 64 19.34 -1.09 -13.68
CA VAL A 64 19.79 -2.13 -12.74
C VAL A 64 19.89 -1.55 -11.33
N ARG A 65 20.31 -0.29 -11.18
CA ARG A 65 20.32 0.41 -9.89
C ARG A 65 18.91 0.63 -9.33
N GLY A 66 17.92 0.94 -10.19
CA GLY A 66 16.54 1.19 -9.77
C GLY A 66 15.76 -0.06 -9.35
N TYR A 67 15.93 -1.19 -10.04
CA TYR A 67 15.23 -2.44 -9.73
C TYR A 67 16.08 -3.45 -8.95
N GLY A 68 17.40 -3.41 -9.09
CA GLY A 68 18.32 -4.36 -8.47
C GLY A 68 18.34 -4.27 -6.95
N LEU A 69 18.12 -3.07 -6.38
CA LEU A 69 18.04 -2.91 -4.93
C LEU A 69 16.80 -3.59 -4.33
N PRO A 70 15.55 -3.31 -4.77
CA PRO A 70 14.37 -3.99 -4.23
C PRO A 70 14.33 -5.49 -4.57
N ILE A 71 14.81 -5.90 -5.75
CA ILE A 71 14.94 -7.33 -6.08
C ILE A 71 15.98 -8.00 -5.18
N GLY A 72 17.16 -7.41 -5.03
CA GLY A 72 18.23 -7.92 -4.18
C GLY A 72 17.81 -8.00 -2.71
N ALA A 73 17.08 -6.99 -2.21
CA ALA A 73 16.51 -7.01 -0.86
C ALA A 73 15.47 -8.12 -0.70
N SER A 74 14.59 -8.34 -1.69
CA SER A 74 13.62 -9.43 -1.68
C SER A 74 14.29 -10.80 -1.68
N LEU A 75 15.33 -10.98 -2.50
CA LEU A 75 16.12 -12.20 -2.55
C LEU A 75 16.90 -12.44 -1.26
N LEU A 76 17.46 -11.39 -0.66
CA LEU A 76 18.15 -11.47 0.62
C LEU A 76 17.18 -11.91 1.73
N VAL A 77 16.00 -11.30 1.81
CA VAL A 77 14.97 -11.70 2.78
C VAL A 77 14.58 -13.15 2.52
N ALA A 78 14.27 -13.53 1.28
CA ALA A 78 13.94 -14.91 0.94
C ALA A 78 15.06 -15.88 1.35
N ALA A 79 16.34 -15.51 1.14
CA ALA A 79 17.50 -16.30 1.54
C ALA A 79 17.66 -16.40 3.07
N VAL A 80 17.36 -15.35 3.83
CA VAL A 80 17.37 -15.42 5.30
C VAL A 80 16.25 -16.33 5.80
N VAL A 81 15.06 -16.17 5.24
CA VAL A 81 13.89 -17.00 5.56
C VAL A 81 14.14 -18.46 5.20
N ALA A 82 14.91 -18.70 4.13
CA ALA A 82 15.36 -20.01 3.71
C ALA A 82 16.01 -20.82 4.84
N VAL A 83 16.86 -20.12 5.58
CA VAL A 83 17.74 -20.68 6.58
C VAL A 83 16.98 -20.79 7.90
N VAL A 84 16.15 -19.80 8.21
CA VAL A 84 15.35 -19.77 9.45
C VAL A 84 14.20 -20.77 9.40
N GLU A 85 13.58 -20.96 8.24
CA GLU A 85 12.37 -21.76 8.09
C GLU A 85 12.44 -22.68 6.85
N PRO A 86 12.96 -23.91 7.01
CA PRO A 86 13.05 -24.88 5.92
C PRO A 86 11.70 -25.23 5.26
N GLY A 87 10.59 -25.01 5.98
CA GLY A 87 9.23 -25.19 5.46
C GLY A 87 8.83 -24.19 4.38
N PHE A 88 9.54 -23.06 4.27
CA PHE A 88 9.19 -21.96 3.36
C PHE A 88 9.15 -22.37 1.88
N TYR A 89 10.10 -23.22 1.44
CA TYR A 89 10.18 -23.67 0.05
C TYR A 89 9.33 -24.87 -0.29
N ARG A 90 8.52 -25.36 0.66
CA ARG A 90 7.58 -26.44 0.34
C ARG A 90 6.66 -25.96 -0.78
N PRO A 91 6.42 -26.77 -1.83
CA PRO A 91 5.59 -26.38 -2.95
C PRO A 91 4.21 -25.83 -2.54
N ALA A 92 3.62 -26.41 -1.50
CA ALA A 92 2.36 -25.95 -0.92
C ALA A 92 2.44 -24.54 -0.32
N ASN A 93 3.53 -24.19 0.38
CA ASN A 93 3.71 -22.85 0.94
C ASN A 93 3.95 -21.82 -0.16
N LEU A 94 4.81 -22.15 -1.13
CA LEU A 94 5.07 -21.30 -2.30
C LEU A 94 3.77 -20.99 -3.07
N HIS A 95 2.91 -21.99 -3.25
CA HIS A 95 1.60 -21.81 -3.88
C HIS A 95 0.73 -20.80 -3.11
N VAL A 96 0.64 -20.93 -1.78
CA VAL A 96 -0.11 -20.00 -0.91
C VAL A 96 0.48 -18.59 -0.96
N VAL A 97 1.81 -18.47 -0.92
CA VAL A 97 2.51 -17.18 -1.07
C VAL A 97 2.16 -16.53 -2.40
N MET A 98 2.15 -17.29 -3.50
CA MET A 98 1.79 -16.77 -4.82
C MET A 98 0.34 -16.28 -4.89
N GLN A 99 -0.59 -16.96 -4.21
CA GLN A 99 -2.00 -16.52 -4.11
C GLN A 99 -2.13 -15.20 -3.36
N GLN A 100 -1.47 -15.08 -2.19
CA GLN A 100 -1.48 -13.84 -1.40
C GLN A 100 -0.79 -12.69 -2.15
N TYR A 101 0.27 -12.99 -2.88
CA TYR A 101 0.97 -12.02 -3.74
C TYR A 101 0.05 -11.49 -4.83
N ALA A 102 -0.73 -12.36 -5.48
CA ALA A 102 -1.63 -11.95 -6.53
C ALA A 102 -2.65 -10.91 -6.04
N VAL A 103 -3.23 -11.13 -4.85
CA VAL A 103 -4.18 -10.20 -4.23
C VAL A 103 -3.50 -8.88 -3.88
N LEU A 104 -2.40 -8.92 -3.13
CA LEU A 104 -1.68 -7.71 -2.72
C LEU A 104 -1.16 -6.93 -3.94
N GLY A 105 -0.63 -7.62 -4.95
CA GLY A 105 -0.12 -7.06 -6.19
C GLY A 105 -1.19 -6.30 -6.96
N LEU A 106 -2.40 -6.87 -7.09
CA LEU A 106 -3.51 -6.21 -7.79
C LEU A 106 -3.93 -4.91 -7.09
N VAL A 107 -4.14 -4.94 -5.77
CA VAL A 107 -4.49 -3.72 -5.01
C VAL A 107 -3.35 -2.69 -5.12
N THR A 108 -2.11 -3.15 -5.04
CA THR A 108 -0.93 -2.29 -5.17
C THR A 108 -0.91 -1.61 -6.53
N LEU A 109 -1.23 -2.28 -7.63
CA LEU A 109 -1.33 -1.67 -8.97
C LEU A 109 -2.37 -0.55 -9.01
N GLY A 110 -3.52 -0.73 -8.35
CA GLY A 110 -4.51 0.33 -8.15
C GLY A 110 -3.93 1.51 -7.38
N GLN A 111 -3.26 1.22 -6.26
CA GLN A 111 -2.62 2.25 -5.43
C GLN A 111 -1.55 3.03 -6.19
N VAL A 112 -0.80 2.40 -7.10
CA VAL A 112 0.17 3.10 -7.97
C VAL A 112 -0.51 4.20 -8.75
N LEU A 113 -1.67 3.95 -9.36
CA LEU A 113 -2.36 4.96 -10.16
C LEU A 113 -2.76 6.19 -9.33
N VAL A 114 -3.24 5.96 -8.11
CA VAL A 114 -3.64 7.02 -7.19
C VAL A 114 -2.43 7.79 -6.65
N LEU A 115 -1.36 7.09 -6.27
CA LEU A 115 -0.11 7.73 -5.83
C LEU A 115 0.52 8.56 -6.93
N LEU A 116 0.46 8.10 -8.19
CA LEU A 116 0.99 8.85 -9.32
C LEU A 116 0.31 10.21 -9.51
N VAL A 117 -0.96 10.37 -9.10
CA VAL A 117 -1.68 11.66 -9.13
C VAL A 117 -1.65 12.41 -7.79
N SER A 118 -0.70 12.06 -6.91
CA SER A 118 -0.52 12.63 -5.56
C SER A 118 -1.68 12.36 -4.60
N GLY A 119 -2.42 11.29 -4.85
CA GLY A 119 -3.52 10.83 -4.00
C GLY A 119 -3.10 9.66 -3.09
N ILE A 120 -3.99 9.32 -2.17
CA ILE A 120 -3.96 8.06 -1.41
C ILE A 120 -5.39 7.54 -1.39
N ASP A 121 -5.58 6.23 -1.56
CA ASP A 121 -6.85 5.56 -1.37
C ASP A 121 -6.76 4.54 -0.22
N LEU A 122 -7.48 4.81 0.87
CA LEU A 122 -7.63 3.89 2.02
C LEU A 122 -8.92 3.09 1.97
N SER A 123 -9.78 3.32 0.98
CA SER A 123 -11.06 2.61 0.85
C SER A 123 -10.94 1.25 0.15
N VAL A 124 -9.76 0.92 -0.38
CA VAL A 124 -9.51 -0.31 -1.15
C VAL A 124 -9.91 -1.58 -0.39
N GLY A 125 -9.62 -1.67 0.90
CA GLY A 125 -10.01 -2.80 1.76
C GLY A 125 -11.52 -2.90 1.97
N ALA A 126 -12.22 -1.77 2.13
CA ALA A 126 -13.67 -1.77 2.22
C ALA A 126 -14.33 -2.15 0.88
N VAL A 127 -13.74 -1.75 -0.25
CA VAL A 127 -14.17 -2.20 -1.59
C VAL A 127 -13.96 -3.70 -1.77
N MET A 128 -12.83 -4.24 -1.30
CA MET A 128 -12.59 -5.70 -1.31
C MET A 128 -13.63 -6.45 -0.48
N ASN A 129 -13.96 -5.95 0.72
CA ASN A 129 -15.02 -6.51 1.56
C ASN A 129 -16.39 -6.44 0.85
N ALA A 130 -16.69 -5.31 0.19
CA ALA A 130 -17.93 -5.15 -0.56
C ALA A 130 -18.04 -6.16 -1.70
N ALA A 131 -16.94 -6.41 -2.44
CA ALA A 131 -16.91 -7.41 -3.49
C ALA A 131 -17.16 -8.83 -2.95
N LEU A 132 -16.48 -9.19 -1.86
CA LEU A 132 -16.66 -10.49 -1.20
C LEU A 132 -18.11 -10.69 -0.76
N ILE A 133 -18.69 -9.70 -0.08
CA ILE A 133 -20.07 -9.77 0.45
C ILE A 133 -21.10 -9.81 -0.67
N THR A 134 -20.87 -9.05 -1.75
CA THR A 134 -21.73 -9.08 -2.94
C THR A 134 -21.75 -10.46 -3.58
N ILE A 135 -20.59 -11.08 -3.77
CA ILE A 135 -20.49 -12.46 -4.29
C ILE A 135 -21.21 -13.44 -3.36
N ALA A 136 -20.91 -13.39 -2.07
CA ALA A 136 -21.41 -14.36 -1.10
C ALA A 136 -22.94 -14.36 -0.99
N LEU A 137 -23.54 -13.17 -0.95
CA LEU A 137 -24.97 -13.02 -0.70
C LEU A 137 -25.80 -13.26 -1.95
N MET A 138 -25.35 -12.76 -3.11
CA MET A 138 -26.09 -12.94 -4.37
C MET A 138 -26.16 -14.40 -4.80
N ASN A 139 -25.10 -15.17 -4.53
CA ASN A 139 -25.03 -16.55 -4.97
C ASN A 139 -25.46 -17.56 -3.89
N HIS A 140 -25.90 -17.09 -2.71
CA HIS A 140 -26.28 -17.98 -1.62
C HIS A 140 -27.42 -18.94 -2.01
N TYR A 141 -28.37 -18.47 -2.81
CA TYR A 141 -29.54 -19.24 -3.25
C TYR A 141 -29.51 -19.65 -4.73
N ASN A 142 -28.67 -19.03 -5.54
CA ASN A 142 -28.60 -19.30 -6.99
C ASN A 142 -27.21 -18.98 -7.56
N GLU A 143 -26.42 -20.02 -7.84
CA GLU A 143 -25.07 -19.88 -8.39
C GLU A 143 -25.04 -19.32 -9.83
N ASN A 144 -26.18 -19.29 -10.55
CA ASN A 144 -26.27 -18.70 -11.89
C ASN A 144 -26.10 -17.17 -11.88
N LEU A 145 -26.16 -16.54 -10.70
CA LEU A 145 -25.97 -15.10 -10.53
C LEU A 145 -24.49 -14.70 -10.47
N LEU A 146 -23.55 -15.64 -10.64
CA LEU A 146 -22.12 -15.39 -10.51
C LEU A 146 -21.67 -14.27 -11.44
N LEU A 147 -22.01 -14.33 -12.73
CA LEU A 147 -21.61 -13.29 -13.69
C LEU A 147 -22.15 -11.91 -13.30
N LEU A 148 -23.42 -11.84 -12.87
CA LEU A 148 -24.03 -10.59 -12.43
C LEU A 148 -23.33 -10.04 -11.17
N SER A 149 -23.00 -10.91 -10.21
CA SER A 149 -22.30 -10.52 -8.99
C SER A 149 -20.90 -9.99 -9.28
N LEU A 150 -20.17 -10.58 -10.25
CA LEU A 150 -18.85 -10.11 -10.68
C LEU A 150 -18.94 -8.72 -11.30
N VAL A 151 -19.91 -8.49 -12.19
CA VAL A 151 -20.13 -7.17 -12.80
C VAL A 151 -20.47 -6.13 -11.73
N LEU A 152 -21.37 -6.47 -10.79
CA LEU A 152 -21.72 -5.56 -9.70
C LEU A 152 -20.54 -5.23 -8.79
N CYS A 153 -19.65 -6.18 -8.49
CA CYS A 153 -18.43 -5.90 -7.73
C CYS A 153 -17.57 -4.83 -8.41
N ILE A 154 -17.38 -4.94 -9.72
CA ILE A 154 -16.61 -3.97 -10.51
C ILE A 154 -17.30 -2.61 -10.53
N LEU A 155 -18.62 -2.57 -10.68
CA LEU A 155 -19.39 -1.33 -10.65
C LEU A 155 -19.35 -0.64 -9.28
N ILE A 156 -19.45 -1.40 -8.19
CA ILE A 156 -19.32 -0.89 -6.82
C ILE A 156 -17.91 -0.30 -6.63
N GLY A 157 -16.86 -1.04 -7.00
CA GLY A 157 -15.49 -0.56 -6.90
C GLY A 157 -15.26 0.72 -7.72
N ALA A 158 -15.72 0.75 -8.97
CA ALA A 158 -15.65 1.92 -9.83
C ALA A 158 -16.43 3.12 -9.23
N GLY A 159 -17.63 2.89 -8.70
CA GLY A 159 -18.47 3.92 -8.10
C GLY A 159 -17.86 4.53 -6.83
N VAL A 160 -17.28 3.70 -5.97
CA VAL A 160 -16.53 4.15 -4.78
C VAL A 160 -15.32 4.97 -5.21
N GLY A 161 -14.56 4.49 -6.19
CA GLY A 161 -13.41 5.20 -6.75
C GLY A 161 -13.78 6.55 -7.38
N VAL A 162 -14.84 6.60 -8.19
CA VAL A 162 -15.34 7.86 -8.76
C VAL A 162 -15.73 8.83 -7.65
N THR A 163 -16.42 8.37 -6.61
CA THR A 163 -16.82 9.21 -5.47
C THR A 163 -15.61 9.80 -4.76
N ASN A 164 -14.60 8.98 -4.43
CA ASN A 164 -13.35 9.45 -3.85
C ASN A 164 -12.64 10.46 -4.77
N GLY A 165 -12.53 10.13 -6.05
CA GLY A 165 -11.91 11.01 -7.04
C GLY A 165 -12.60 12.37 -7.16
N LEU A 166 -13.92 12.40 -7.09
CA LEU A 166 -14.72 13.63 -7.12
C LEU A 166 -14.55 14.44 -5.82
N LEU A 167 -14.57 13.79 -4.65
CA LEU A 167 -14.33 14.46 -3.36
C LEU A 167 -12.94 15.11 -3.32
N VAL A 168 -11.92 14.39 -3.77
CA VAL A 168 -10.54 14.88 -3.79
C VAL A 168 -10.35 15.98 -4.84
N SER A 169 -10.96 15.84 -6.02
CA SER A 169 -10.67 16.74 -7.15
C SER A 169 -11.56 17.97 -7.22
N LEU A 170 -12.85 17.86 -6.84
CA LEU A 170 -13.81 18.97 -6.93
C LEU A 170 -14.03 19.66 -5.59
N ARG A 171 -14.01 18.90 -4.49
CA ARG A 171 -14.27 19.43 -3.14
C ARG A 171 -12.98 19.75 -2.38
N ASN A 172 -11.81 19.52 -2.99
CA ASN A 172 -10.49 19.73 -2.40
C ASN A 172 -10.34 19.11 -1.01
N VAL A 173 -11.06 18.02 -0.75
CA VAL A 173 -10.94 17.27 0.50
C VAL A 173 -9.58 16.57 0.48
N PRO A 174 -8.79 16.64 1.58
CA PRO A 174 -7.54 15.90 1.66
C PRO A 174 -7.76 14.39 1.35
N PRO A 175 -6.96 13.77 0.45
CA PRO A 175 -7.14 12.38 0.00
C PRO A 175 -7.33 11.35 1.12
N PHE A 176 -6.51 11.49 2.16
CA PHE A 176 -6.57 10.62 3.33
C PHE A 176 -7.93 10.70 4.04
N ALA A 177 -8.44 11.91 4.29
CA ALA A 177 -9.71 12.11 4.98
C ALA A 177 -10.91 11.63 4.14
N ALA A 178 -10.90 11.92 2.84
CA ALA A 178 -11.96 11.48 1.93
C ALA A 178 -12.07 9.95 1.90
N THR A 179 -10.94 9.27 1.71
CA THR A 179 -10.94 7.80 1.53
C THR A 179 -11.08 7.03 2.85
N LEU A 180 -10.59 7.58 3.96
CA LEU A 180 -10.88 7.04 5.30
C LEU A 180 -12.38 7.17 5.63
N GLY A 181 -12.97 8.33 5.36
CA GLY A 181 -14.43 8.52 5.49
C GLY A 181 -15.22 7.55 4.62
N MET A 182 -14.79 7.37 3.36
CA MET A 182 -15.42 6.41 2.45
C MET A 182 -15.28 4.96 2.92
N THR A 183 -14.14 4.60 3.53
CA THR A 183 -13.95 3.30 4.19
C THR A 183 -15.04 3.07 5.24
N ALA A 184 -15.28 4.06 6.10
CA ALA A 184 -16.32 3.99 7.13
C ALA A 184 -17.73 3.89 6.52
N CYS A 185 -18.03 4.63 5.46
CA CYS A 185 -19.31 4.57 4.76
C CYS A 185 -19.57 3.18 4.14
N VAL A 186 -18.61 2.65 3.38
CA VAL A 186 -18.74 1.35 2.72
C VAL A 186 -18.78 0.22 3.76
N GLN A 187 -17.90 0.25 4.76
CA GLN A 187 -17.90 -0.73 5.84
C GLN A 187 -19.18 -0.67 6.67
N GLY A 188 -19.68 0.53 6.96
CA GLY A 188 -20.96 0.73 7.64
C GLY A 188 -22.13 0.19 6.84
N ALA A 189 -22.17 0.43 5.52
CA ALA A 189 -23.20 -0.13 4.64
C ALA A 189 -23.17 -1.66 4.62
N ILE A 190 -21.98 -2.27 4.59
CA ILE A 190 -21.80 -3.72 4.73
C ILE A 190 -22.40 -4.20 6.05
N LEU A 191 -22.06 -3.56 7.18
CA LEU A 191 -22.54 -3.98 8.49
C LEU A 191 -24.04 -3.80 8.68
N VAL A 192 -24.63 -2.74 8.13
CA VAL A 192 -26.08 -2.52 8.15
C VAL A 192 -26.80 -3.61 7.36
N TYR A 193 -26.28 -3.96 6.18
CA TYR A 193 -26.88 -4.98 5.33
C TYR A 193 -26.75 -6.39 5.92
N THR A 194 -25.55 -6.73 6.42
CA THR A 194 -25.27 -8.06 6.99
C THR A 194 -25.73 -8.21 8.44
N LYS A 195 -26.12 -7.11 9.09
CA LYS A 195 -26.36 -7.03 10.55
C LYS A 195 -25.14 -7.46 11.36
N GLY A 196 -23.94 -7.34 10.79
CA GLY A 196 -22.69 -7.80 11.38
C GLY A 196 -22.51 -9.33 11.39
N ILE A 197 -23.42 -10.10 10.77
CA ILE A 197 -23.34 -11.55 10.74
C ILE A 197 -22.75 -11.98 9.39
N PRO A 198 -21.60 -12.68 9.37
CA PRO A 198 -21.07 -13.27 8.14
C PRO A 198 -22.08 -14.29 7.60
N ALA A 199 -22.56 -14.08 6.38
CA ALA A 199 -23.57 -14.91 5.73
C ALA A 199 -23.32 -14.97 4.22
N GLY A 200 -23.92 -15.97 3.57
CA GLY A 200 -23.74 -16.23 2.14
C GLY A 200 -22.71 -17.34 1.88
N ASN A 201 -22.63 -17.75 0.61
CA ASN A 201 -21.71 -18.81 0.17
C ASN A 201 -20.88 -18.31 -1.00
N ILE A 202 -19.57 -18.57 -0.97
CA ILE A 202 -18.70 -18.31 -2.12
C ILE A 202 -18.92 -19.42 -3.15
N PRO A 203 -19.31 -19.09 -4.40
CA PRO A 203 -19.59 -20.08 -5.44
C PRO A 203 -18.40 -20.99 -5.70
N THR A 204 -18.65 -22.28 -5.83
CA THR A 204 -17.61 -23.28 -6.12
C THR A 204 -16.91 -23.01 -7.45
N ALA A 205 -17.65 -22.52 -8.45
CA ALA A 205 -17.14 -22.10 -9.75
C ALA A 205 -16.09 -20.98 -9.70
N LEU A 206 -16.05 -20.19 -8.62
CA LEU A 206 -15.04 -19.15 -8.45
C LEU A 206 -13.72 -19.70 -7.89
N ARG A 207 -13.74 -20.82 -7.14
CA ARG A 207 -12.55 -21.35 -6.46
C ARG A 207 -11.38 -21.68 -7.39
N PRO A 208 -11.57 -22.25 -8.60
CA PRO A 208 -10.47 -22.51 -9.53
C PRO A 208 -9.62 -21.28 -9.84
N ILE A 209 -10.19 -20.08 -9.90
CA ILE A 209 -9.43 -18.86 -10.21
C ILE A 209 -8.34 -18.56 -9.18
N ALA A 210 -8.55 -19.01 -7.94
CA ALA A 210 -7.63 -18.79 -6.84
C ALA A 210 -6.80 -20.03 -6.52
N LEU A 211 -7.44 -21.21 -6.45
CA LEU A 211 -6.85 -22.45 -5.96
C LEU A 211 -6.17 -23.29 -7.05
N ASP A 212 -6.67 -23.25 -8.28
CA ASP A 212 -6.10 -24.06 -9.36
C ASP A 212 -4.97 -23.29 -10.06
N GLY A 213 -4.20 -24.02 -10.87
CA GLY A 213 -3.03 -23.46 -11.52
C GLY A 213 -2.34 -24.42 -12.47
N ILE A 214 -1.22 -23.94 -13.02
CA ILE A 214 -0.33 -24.74 -13.86
C ILE A 214 0.81 -25.25 -12.97
N GLY A 215 0.68 -26.49 -12.50
CA GLY A 215 1.60 -27.07 -11.51
C GLY A 215 1.55 -26.30 -10.20
N ILE A 216 2.68 -25.72 -9.77
CA ILE A 216 2.75 -24.91 -8.55
C ILE A 216 2.18 -23.49 -8.72
N VAL A 217 2.06 -22.99 -9.95
CA VAL A 217 1.74 -21.59 -10.23
C VAL A 217 0.22 -21.39 -10.27
N PRO A 218 -0.40 -20.66 -9.32
CA PRO A 218 -1.84 -20.45 -9.29
C PRO A 218 -2.30 -19.51 -10.41
N PHE A 219 -3.54 -19.69 -10.90
CA PHE A 219 -4.15 -18.80 -11.90
C PHE A 219 -4.26 -17.35 -11.41
N SER A 220 -4.48 -17.14 -10.10
CA SER A 220 -4.48 -15.82 -9.48
C SER A 220 -3.18 -15.05 -9.75
N LEU A 221 -2.01 -15.71 -9.67
CA LEU A 221 -0.73 -15.11 -10.01
C LEU A 221 -0.66 -14.74 -11.49
N LEU A 222 -1.08 -15.65 -12.38
CA LEU A 222 -1.06 -15.39 -13.82
C LEU A 222 -1.95 -14.20 -14.20
N ILE A 223 -3.14 -14.10 -13.59
CA ILE A 223 -4.04 -12.96 -13.76
C ILE A 223 -3.38 -11.67 -13.27
N CYS A 224 -2.80 -11.68 -12.08
CA CYS A 224 -2.08 -10.53 -11.52
C CYS A 224 -0.94 -10.08 -12.43
N LEU A 225 -0.12 -11.01 -12.94
CA LEU A 225 1.00 -10.71 -13.84
C LEU A 225 0.53 -10.22 -15.20
N ALA A 226 -0.53 -10.80 -15.77
CA ALA A 226 -1.11 -10.36 -17.03
C ALA A 226 -1.65 -8.92 -16.93
N ILE A 227 -2.40 -8.64 -15.87
CA ILE A 227 -2.91 -7.30 -15.55
C ILE A 227 -1.75 -6.34 -15.26
N GLY A 228 -0.76 -6.77 -14.49
CA GLY A 228 0.44 -6.00 -14.19
C GLY A 228 1.19 -5.61 -15.45
N LEU A 229 1.39 -6.54 -16.37
CA LEU A 229 2.00 -6.28 -17.67
C LEU A 229 1.17 -5.28 -18.48
N MET A 230 -0.15 -5.45 -18.52
CA MET A 230 -1.05 -4.50 -19.17
C MET A 230 -0.90 -3.08 -18.59
N VAL A 231 -0.88 -2.93 -17.26
CA VAL A 231 -0.70 -1.64 -16.57
C VAL A 231 0.68 -1.05 -16.84
N ILE A 232 1.74 -1.87 -16.85
CA ILE A 232 3.10 -1.45 -17.19
C ILE A 232 3.15 -0.90 -18.62
N VAL A 233 2.58 -1.62 -19.59
CA VAL A 233 2.55 -1.18 -20.99
C VAL A 233 1.69 0.08 -21.14
N PHE A 234 0.53 0.11 -20.50
CA PHE A 234 -0.38 1.26 -20.50
C PHE A 234 0.30 2.53 -19.99
N LEU A 235 1.00 2.46 -18.85
CA LEU A 235 1.67 3.61 -18.25
C LEU A 235 2.97 4.00 -18.96
N SER A 236 3.72 3.03 -19.51
CA SER A 236 5.01 3.30 -20.16
C SER A 236 4.89 3.73 -21.63
N ARG A 237 3.90 3.19 -22.36
CA ARG A 237 3.74 3.43 -23.81
C ARG A 237 2.51 4.25 -24.15
N GLY A 238 1.46 4.20 -23.33
CA GLY A 238 0.20 4.90 -23.58
C GLY A 238 0.30 6.42 -23.47
N SER A 239 -0.46 7.13 -24.31
CA SER A 239 -0.62 8.59 -24.21
C SER A 239 -1.23 9.00 -22.87
N TYR A 240 -2.25 8.26 -22.42
CA TYR A 240 -2.90 8.51 -21.14
C TYR A 240 -1.97 8.32 -19.94
N GLY A 241 -1.05 7.35 -20.01
CA GLY A 241 -0.03 7.17 -18.99
C GLY A 241 0.85 8.40 -18.83
N ARG A 242 1.31 9.00 -19.95
CA ARG A 242 2.05 10.28 -19.92
C ARG A 242 1.23 11.41 -19.28
N THR A 243 -0.07 11.46 -19.56
CA THR A 243 -0.99 12.43 -18.93
C THR A 243 -1.05 12.24 -17.42
N ILE A 244 -1.18 11.00 -16.92
CA ILE A 244 -1.15 10.71 -15.47
C ILE A 244 0.14 11.23 -14.84
N TYR A 245 1.31 10.90 -15.42
CA TYR A 245 2.59 11.38 -14.91
C TYR A 245 2.72 12.90 -14.96
N ALA A 246 2.23 13.56 -16.01
CA ALA A 246 2.26 15.02 -16.13
C ALA A 246 1.40 15.69 -15.04
N VAL A 247 0.18 15.19 -14.83
CA VAL A 247 -0.71 15.67 -13.76
C VAL A 247 -0.08 15.47 -12.38
N GLY A 248 0.58 14.34 -12.15
CA GLY A 248 1.29 14.05 -10.92
C GLY A 248 2.47 14.98 -10.62
N ARG A 249 3.26 15.33 -11.64
CA ARG A 249 4.44 16.20 -11.46
C ARG A 249 4.07 17.64 -11.21
N SER A 250 3.12 18.17 -11.98
CA SER A 250 2.63 19.53 -11.79
C SER A 250 1.19 19.65 -12.31
N PRO A 251 0.19 19.58 -11.41
CA PRO A 251 -1.20 19.79 -11.77
C PRO A 251 -1.43 21.17 -12.40
N GLU A 252 -0.68 22.19 -11.97
CA GLU A 252 -0.78 23.55 -12.48
C GLU A 252 -0.33 23.67 -13.93
N VAL A 253 0.83 23.09 -14.26
CA VAL A 253 1.35 23.07 -15.64
C VAL A 253 0.43 22.23 -16.53
N ALA A 254 -0.05 21.09 -16.04
CA ALA A 254 -0.99 20.25 -16.78
C ALA A 254 -2.28 21.00 -17.17
N ARG A 255 -2.85 21.81 -16.26
CA ARG A 255 -4.02 22.64 -16.57
C ARG A 255 -3.71 23.72 -17.61
N ARG A 256 -2.54 24.36 -17.55
CA ARG A 256 -2.13 25.41 -18.51
C ARG A 256 -1.98 24.88 -19.94
N VAL A 257 -1.69 23.59 -20.12
CA VAL A 257 -1.62 22.93 -21.43
C VAL A 257 -2.90 22.19 -21.82
N GLY A 258 -4.03 22.46 -21.12
CA GLY A 258 -5.35 21.95 -21.47
C GLY A 258 -5.70 20.54 -20.96
N ILE A 259 -4.88 19.95 -20.09
CA ILE A 259 -5.18 18.64 -19.48
C ILE A 259 -6.14 18.85 -18.31
N SER A 260 -7.30 18.17 -18.34
CA SER A 260 -8.23 18.13 -17.21
C SER A 260 -7.65 17.31 -16.06
N THR A 261 -7.04 17.98 -15.08
CA THR A 261 -6.51 17.34 -13.87
C THR A 261 -7.58 16.59 -13.09
N THR A 262 -8.80 17.12 -13.09
CA THR A 262 -9.95 16.51 -12.41
C THR A 262 -10.30 15.16 -13.03
N ALA A 263 -10.43 15.10 -14.36
CA ALA A 263 -10.78 13.85 -15.05
C ALA A 263 -9.70 12.76 -14.85
N VAL A 264 -8.42 13.16 -14.86
CA VAL A 264 -7.29 12.25 -14.67
C VAL A 264 -7.20 11.72 -13.23
N ARG A 265 -7.50 12.56 -12.23
CA ARG A 265 -7.58 12.09 -10.84
C ARG A 265 -8.78 11.17 -10.62
N VAL A 266 -9.96 11.54 -11.11
CA VAL A 266 -11.19 10.73 -10.98
C VAL A 266 -11.00 9.35 -11.61
N SER A 267 -10.40 9.26 -12.80
CA SER A 267 -10.13 7.98 -13.46
C SER A 267 -9.10 7.14 -12.69
N ALA A 268 -8.07 7.76 -12.10
CA ALA A 268 -7.08 7.05 -11.29
C ALA A 268 -7.72 6.38 -10.07
N TYR A 269 -8.59 7.10 -9.34
CA TYR A 269 -9.35 6.53 -8.22
C TYR A 269 -10.38 5.49 -8.67
N MET A 270 -11.08 5.71 -9.79
CA MET A 270 -11.99 4.72 -10.37
C MET A 270 -11.27 3.41 -10.68
N LEU A 271 -10.13 3.48 -11.38
CA LEU A 271 -9.31 2.31 -11.70
C LEU A 271 -8.78 1.63 -10.43
N CYS A 272 -8.37 2.40 -9.42
CA CYS A 272 -7.98 1.86 -8.12
C CYS A 272 -9.11 1.04 -7.47
N GLY A 273 -10.33 1.57 -7.46
CA GLY A 273 -11.51 0.86 -6.97
C GLY A 273 -11.83 -0.40 -7.77
N VAL A 274 -11.63 -0.39 -9.10
CA VAL A 274 -11.76 -1.59 -9.94
C VAL A 274 -10.70 -2.65 -9.58
N PHE A 275 -9.44 -2.27 -9.40
CA PHE A 275 -8.39 -3.19 -8.96
C PHE A 275 -8.65 -3.76 -7.57
N ALA A 276 -9.16 -2.94 -6.65
CA ALA A 276 -9.58 -3.39 -5.32
C ALA A 276 -10.75 -4.39 -5.41
N ALA A 277 -11.74 -4.15 -6.26
CA ALA A 277 -12.83 -5.10 -6.48
C ALA A 277 -12.33 -6.43 -7.06
N LEU A 278 -11.44 -6.39 -8.08
CA LEU A 278 -10.81 -7.60 -8.64
C LEU A 278 -10.01 -8.38 -7.60
N ALA A 279 -9.22 -7.68 -6.77
CA ALA A 279 -8.49 -8.30 -5.69
C ALA A 279 -9.44 -8.92 -4.64
N GLY A 280 -10.55 -8.27 -4.31
CA GLY A 280 -11.59 -8.79 -3.42
C GLY A 280 -12.28 -10.05 -3.96
N ILE A 281 -12.55 -10.09 -5.27
CA ILE A 281 -13.07 -11.29 -5.95
C ILE A 281 -12.10 -12.46 -5.79
N ILE A 282 -10.81 -12.26 -6.12
CA ILE A 282 -9.79 -13.32 -6.01
C ILE A 282 -9.57 -13.72 -4.54
N LEU A 283 -9.55 -12.75 -3.62
CA LEU A 283 -9.41 -13.01 -2.19
C LEU A 283 -10.57 -13.87 -1.68
N SER A 284 -11.81 -13.56 -2.08
CA SER A 284 -12.98 -14.35 -1.68
C SER A 284 -12.89 -15.80 -2.15
N ALA A 285 -12.38 -16.03 -3.36
CA ALA A 285 -12.18 -17.34 -3.95
C ALA A 285 -11.10 -18.16 -3.23
N TYR A 286 -10.01 -17.49 -2.84
CA TYR A 286 -8.90 -18.09 -2.08
C TYR A 286 -9.34 -18.47 -0.67
N VAL A 287 -9.95 -17.54 0.05
CA VAL A 287 -10.33 -17.71 1.46
C VAL A 287 -11.52 -18.66 1.60
N GLY A 288 -12.48 -18.59 0.68
CA GLY A 288 -13.61 -19.52 0.59
C GLY A 288 -14.62 -19.43 1.73
N TYR A 289 -14.48 -18.47 2.64
CA TYR A 289 -15.47 -18.14 3.67
C TYR A 289 -15.71 -16.63 3.70
N VAL A 290 -16.79 -16.24 4.39
CA VAL A 290 -17.22 -14.85 4.48
C VAL A 290 -16.67 -14.19 5.72
N ASP A 291 -15.93 -13.09 5.55
CA ASP A 291 -15.49 -12.22 6.62
C ASP A 291 -15.60 -10.76 6.16
N PRO A 292 -16.46 -9.94 6.81
CA PRO A 292 -16.70 -8.56 6.40
C PRO A 292 -15.53 -7.61 6.70
N ALA A 293 -14.44 -8.07 7.34
CA ALA A 293 -13.30 -7.24 7.72
C ALA A 293 -11.96 -7.65 7.05
N ILE A 294 -11.95 -8.71 6.24
CA ILE A 294 -10.71 -9.34 5.74
C ILE A 294 -9.84 -8.42 4.87
N GLY A 295 -10.45 -7.48 4.15
CA GLY A 295 -9.77 -6.54 3.25
C GLY A 295 -9.00 -5.42 3.96
N GLY A 296 -9.27 -5.17 5.25
CA GLY A 296 -8.73 -3.99 5.95
C GLY A 296 -7.20 -3.92 6.02
N THR A 297 -6.53 -5.07 6.05
CA THR A 297 -5.06 -5.17 6.09
C THR A 297 -4.40 -4.68 4.80
N TYR A 298 -5.09 -4.79 3.66
CA TYR A 298 -4.55 -4.42 2.35
C TYR A 298 -4.46 -2.91 2.13
N ASN A 299 -5.13 -2.10 2.95
CA ASN A 299 -5.08 -0.63 2.87
C ASN A 299 -3.66 -0.11 3.02
N LEU A 300 -3.03 -0.41 4.16
CA LEU A 300 -1.67 0.06 4.45
C LEU A 300 -0.61 -0.78 3.73
N GLN A 301 -0.85 -2.08 3.54
CA GLN A 301 0.10 -2.96 2.84
C GLN A 301 0.28 -2.56 1.37
N SER A 302 -0.79 -2.20 0.66
CA SER A 302 -0.70 -1.78 -0.75
C SER A 302 0.05 -0.46 -0.93
N ILE A 303 -0.16 0.50 -0.03
CA ILE A 303 0.60 1.76 0.00
C ILE A 303 2.08 1.47 0.28
N ALA A 304 2.36 0.69 1.33
CA ALA A 304 3.72 0.34 1.70
C ALA A 304 4.43 -0.39 0.54
N ALA A 305 3.75 -1.33 -0.12
CA ALA A 305 4.28 -2.07 -1.26
C ALA A 305 4.67 -1.14 -2.41
N ALA A 306 3.78 -0.21 -2.78
CA ALA A 306 4.04 0.75 -3.85
C ALA A 306 5.22 1.69 -3.51
N VAL A 307 5.28 2.18 -2.28
CA VAL A 307 6.31 3.12 -1.82
C VAL A 307 7.67 2.45 -1.68
N VAL A 308 7.72 1.26 -1.10
CA VAL A 308 8.93 0.41 -1.08
C VAL A 308 9.36 0.10 -2.51
N GLY A 309 8.41 -0.16 -3.41
CA GLY A 309 8.64 -0.30 -4.85
C GLY A 309 9.11 0.97 -5.57
N GLY A 310 9.21 2.10 -4.88
CA GLY A 310 9.77 3.35 -5.39
C GLY A 310 8.76 4.33 -5.98
N VAL A 311 7.46 4.16 -5.71
CA VAL A 311 6.43 5.13 -6.08
C VAL A 311 6.39 6.28 -5.06
N SER A 312 6.32 7.52 -5.54
CA SER A 312 6.37 8.72 -4.69
C SER A 312 4.99 9.09 -4.14
N PHE A 313 4.95 9.57 -2.89
CA PHE A 313 3.76 10.22 -2.30
C PHE A 313 3.46 11.59 -2.92
N ILE A 314 4.49 12.26 -3.45
CA ILE A 314 4.35 13.59 -4.07
C ILE A 314 3.71 13.48 -5.45
N GLY A 315 3.69 12.27 -6.05
CA GLY A 315 3.13 12.01 -7.37
C GLY A 315 4.12 12.23 -8.53
N GLY A 316 3.72 11.80 -9.73
CA GLY A 316 4.50 11.98 -10.96
C GLY A 316 5.76 11.11 -11.09
N GLU A 317 6.05 10.26 -10.10
CA GLU A 317 7.25 9.40 -10.06
C GLU A 317 6.93 8.00 -9.52
N GLY A 318 7.54 6.99 -10.15
CA GLY A 318 7.34 5.58 -9.81
C GLY A 318 6.99 4.73 -11.01
N LYS A 319 7.15 3.41 -10.89
CA LYS A 319 6.80 2.44 -11.94
C LYS A 319 6.01 1.28 -11.36
N PRO A 320 4.97 0.77 -12.04
CA PRO A 320 4.19 -0.37 -11.55
C PRO A 320 5.02 -1.64 -11.32
N ALA A 321 6.03 -1.87 -12.18
CA ALA A 321 6.96 -2.99 -12.01
C ALA A 321 7.72 -2.93 -10.66
N GLY A 322 8.14 -1.73 -10.24
CA GLY A 322 8.79 -1.52 -8.95
C GLY A 322 7.84 -1.82 -7.80
N ALA A 323 6.58 -1.36 -7.91
CA ALA A 323 5.53 -1.62 -6.93
C ALA A 323 5.20 -3.12 -6.78
N LEU A 324 5.16 -3.88 -7.88
CA LEU A 324 4.98 -5.33 -7.86
C LEU A 324 6.16 -6.05 -7.18
N ILE A 325 7.39 -5.55 -7.33
CA ILE A 325 8.55 -6.07 -6.59
C ILE A 325 8.45 -5.69 -5.10
N GLY A 326 7.99 -4.47 -4.79
CA GLY A 326 7.74 -4.04 -3.40
C GLY A 326 6.66 -4.86 -2.71
N ALA A 327 5.61 -5.27 -3.42
CA ALA A 327 4.60 -6.21 -2.92
C ALA A 327 5.20 -7.59 -2.63
N LEU A 328 6.11 -8.06 -3.49
CA LEU A 328 6.81 -9.34 -3.27
C LEU A 328 7.68 -9.25 -2.02
N PHE A 329 8.44 -8.16 -1.88
CA PHE A 329 9.26 -7.88 -0.70
C PHE A 329 8.42 -7.92 0.58
N LEU A 330 7.35 -7.12 0.65
CA LEU A 330 6.50 -7.08 1.83
C LEU A 330 5.88 -8.44 2.12
N LEU A 331 5.43 -9.17 1.11
CA LEU A 331 4.84 -10.47 1.35
C LEU A 331 5.87 -11.50 1.85
N THR A 332 7.07 -11.51 1.30
CA THR A 332 8.14 -12.40 1.79
C THR A 332 8.43 -12.14 3.27
N VAL A 333 8.41 -10.87 3.70
CA VAL A 333 8.53 -10.45 5.10
C VAL A 333 7.34 -10.91 5.94
N LEU A 334 6.12 -10.79 5.43
CA LEU A 334 4.90 -11.16 6.17
C LEU A 334 4.72 -12.68 6.31
N ASN A 335 5.20 -13.46 5.34
CA ASN A 335 5.06 -14.92 5.35
C ASN A 335 6.00 -15.62 6.35
N VAL A 336 7.13 -14.98 6.73
CA VAL A 336 8.11 -15.52 7.69
C VAL A 336 7.46 -15.90 9.02
N THR A 337 6.50 -15.10 9.47
CA THR A 337 5.89 -15.26 10.81
C THR A 337 4.80 -16.33 10.85
N THR A 338 4.25 -16.71 9.69
CA THR A 338 3.13 -17.65 9.61
C THR A 338 3.59 -19.09 9.86
N LEU A 339 4.85 -19.39 9.59
CA LEU A 339 5.41 -20.74 9.69
C LEU A 339 5.95 -21.08 11.09
N SER A 340 6.26 -20.07 11.91
CA SER A 340 6.91 -20.26 13.22
C SER A 340 6.00 -20.83 14.32
N SER A 341 4.81 -21.38 14.00
CA SER A 341 3.81 -21.88 14.98
C SER A 341 3.44 -20.88 16.10
N LEU A 342 3.72 -19.59 15.90
CA LEU A 342 3.40 -18.52 16.83
C LEU A 342 1.90 -18.26 16.84
N ASN A 343 1.36 -17.86 17.99
CA ASN A 343 -0.02 -17.36 18.07
C ASN A 343 -0.20 -16.16 17.11
N PRO A 344 -1.34 -16.06 16.37
CA PRO A 344 -1.66 -14.93 15.49
C PRO A 344 -1.41 -13.53 16.07
N PHE A 345 -1.64 -13.31 17.38
CA PHE A 345 -1.39 -12.03 18.02
C PHE A 345 0.11 -11.70 18.08
N THR A 346 0.96 -12.69 18.35
CA THR A 346 2.42 -12.53 18.33
C THR A 346 2.93 -12.37 16.91
N GLN A 347 2.33 -13.06 15.93
CA GLN A 347 2.66 -12.88 14.52
C GLN A 347 2.47 -11.42 14.09
N LEU A 348 1.38 -10.76 14.52
CA LEU A 348 1.14 -9.35 14.20
C LEU A 348 2.26 -8.42 14.73
N ILE A 349 2.74 -8.66 15.96
CA ILE A 349 3.84 -7.88 16.55
C ILE A 349 5.13 -8.10 15.74
N VAL A 350 5.47 -9.35 15.43
CA VAL A 350 6.67 -9.69 14.66
C VAL A 350 6.58 -9.10 13.25
N GLN A 351 5.44 -9.21 12.58
CA GLN A 351 5.21 -8.59 11.27
C GLN A 351 5.44 -7.08 11.31
N GLY A 352 4.91 -6.39 12.32
CA GLY A 352 5.13 -4.96 12.52
C GLY A 352 6.61 -4.61 12.71
N VAL A 353 7.32 -5.34 13.58
CA VAL A 353 8.75 -5.12 13.83
C VAL A 353 9.60 -5.40 12.59
N VAL A 354 9.38 -6.53 11.93
CA VAL A 354 10.14 -6.88 10.72
C VAL A 354 9.85 -5.88 9.61
N MET A 355 8.60 -5.44 9.44
CA MET A 355 8.25 -4.42 8.45
C MET A 355 8.93 -3.07 8.76
N LEU A 356 8.96 -2.64 10.03
CA LEU A 356 9.68 -1.43 10.43
C LEU A 356 11.18 -1.54 10.12
N VAL A 357 11.83 -2.65 10.46
CA VAL A 357 13.25 -2.88 10.17
C VAL A 357 13.50 -2.93 8.67
N ALA A 358 12.71 -3.70 7.94
CA ALA A 358 12.82 -3.91 6.50
C ALA A 358 12.68 -2.60 5.72
N VAL A 359 11.65 -1.80 6.03
CA VAL A 359 11.41 -0.50 5.38
C VAL A 359 12.49 0.51 5.78
N SER A 360 12.90 0.53 7.05
CA SER A 360 13.96 1.44 7.51
C SER A 360 15.30 1.13 6.81
N LEU A 361 15.67 -0.15 6.74
CA LEU A 361 16.88 -0.60 6.06
C LEU A 361 16.81 -0.28 4.56
N PHE A 362 15.68 -0.56 3.91
CA PHE A 362 15.47 -0.22 2.50
C PHE A 362 15.60 1.29 2.25
N HIS A 363 15.04 2.13 3.13
CA HIS A 363 15.14 3.58 3.02
C HIS A 363 16.57 4.08 3.20
N LEU A 364 17.32 3.50 4.14
CA LEU A 364 18.73 3.82 4.38
C LEU A 364 19.61 3.48 3.18
N ILE A 365 19.44 2.28 2.59
CA ILE A 365 20.22 1.87 1.41
C ILE A 365 19.89 2.76 0.20
N LYS A 366 18.62 3.15 0.04
CA LYS A 366 18.23 4.07 -1.04
C LYS A 366 18.85 5.45 -0.87
N ARG A 367 18.88 6.01 0.35
CA ARG A 367 19.53 7.31 0.64
C ARG A 367 21.03 7.29 0.33
N GLY A 368 21.73 6.21 0.68
CA GLY A 368 23.17 6.06 0.40
C GLY A 368 23.53 5.92 -1.08
N SER A 369 22.56 5.70 -1.97
CA SER A 369 22.78 5.66 -3.43
C SER A 369 22.59 7.02 -4.12
N PHE A 370 22.10 8.04 -3.41
CA PHE A 370 21.86 9.41 -3.92
C PHE A 370 22.72 10.48 -3.24
N ALA A 371 23.51 10.11 -2.23
CA ALA A 371 24.62 10.91 -1.69
C ALA A 371 25.92 10.34 -2.27
#